data_AF-A0A356U123-F1
#
_entry.id   AF-A0A356U123-F1
#
_cell.length_a   1.000
_cell.length_b   1.000
_cell.length_c   1.000
_cell.angle_alpha   90.00
_cell.angle_beta   90.00
_cell.angle_gamma   90.00
#
_symmetry.space_group_name_H-M   'P 1'
#
loop_
_entity.id
_entity.type
_entity.pdbx_description
1 polymer ?
#
loop_
_entity_poly.entity_id
_entity_poly.type
_entity_poly.pdbx_seq_one_letter_code
_entity_poly.pdbx_strand_id
1 'polypeptide(L)' 'MSIRINEIVPNFTANTDHGDITFHEWIGDSWAILFSHPKDYTPVCTTEFGAVARLTEEWTKRNTKV' A
#
# COMPACT_ATOMS: atom_id res chain seq x y z
N MET A 1 -12.16 -5.31 13.17
CA MET A 1 -11.95 -4.06 13.92
C MET A 1 -11.74 -2.96 12.90
N SER A 2 -12.50 -1.87 12.94
CA SER A 2 -12.36 -0.75 11.99
C SER A 2 -11.36 0.27 12.52
N ILE A 3 -10.47 0.77 11.67
CA ILE A 3 -9.59 1.90 11.99
C ILE A 3 -10.37 3.23 11.89
N ARG A 4 -10.09 4.18 12.77
CA ARG A 4 -10.63 5.55 12.71
C ARG A 4 -9.57 6.55 12.25
N ILE A 5 -10.02 7.73 11.82
CA ILE A 5 -9.12 8.83 11.48
C ILE A 5 -8.30 9.21 12.73
N ASN A 6 -7.01 9.47 12.54
CA ASN A 6 -6.01 9.75 13.57
C ASN A 6 -5.67 8.58 14.51
N GLU A 7 -6.20 7.38 14.27
CA GLU A 7 -5.67 6.18 14.93
C GLU A 7 -4.37 5.74 14.28
N ILE A 8 -3.45 5.24 15.11
CA ILE A 8 -2.22 4.63 14.62
C ILE A 8 -2.60 3.30 13.98
N VAL A 9 -2.24 3.15 12.70
CA VAL A 9 -2.41 1.90 11.97
C VAL A 9 -1.69 0.75 12.68
N PRO A 10 -2.29 -0.46 12.75
CA PRO A 10 -1.62 -1.60 13.38
C PRO A 10 -0.24 -1.86 12.77
N ASN A 11 0.76 -2.08 13.62
CA ASN A 11 2.06 -2.53 13.17
C ASN A 11 2.02 -4.05 12.96
N PHE A 12 1.69 -4.47 11.74
CA PHE A 12 1.60 -5.88 11.38
C PHE A 12 2.84 -6.35 10.63
N THR A 13 3.08 -7.65 10.69
CA THR A 13 4.03 -8.33 9.80
C THR A 13 3.23 -9.08 8.73
N ALA A 14 3.59 -8.91 7.47
CA ALA A 14 2.94 -9.57 6.35
C ALA A 14 3.95 -10.06 5.31
N ASN A 15 3.64 -11.19 4.69
CA ASN A 15 4.38 -11.68 3.53
C ASN A 15 3.92 -10.94 2.28
N THR A 16 4.87 -10.41 1.51
CA THR A 16 4.64 -9.68 0.27
C THR A 16 5.42 -10.31 -0.88
N ASP A 17 5.17 -9.84 -2.10
CA ASP A 17 5.97 -10.18 -3.29
C ASP A 17 7.43 -9.69 -3.20
N HIS A 18 7.74 -8.80 -2.26
CA HIS A 18 9.09 -8.32 -1.94
C HIS A 18 9.67 -8.95 -0.67
N GLY A 19 9.03 -9.99 -0.12
CA GLY A 19 9.42 -10.65 1.12
C GLY A 19 8.60 -10.22 2.33
N ASP A 20 9.01 -10.63 3.52
CA ASP A 20 8.30 -10.26 4.75
C ASP A 20 8.61 -8.82 5.14
N ILE A 21 7.57 -8.07 5.48
CA ILE A 21 7.68 -6.69 5.96
C ILE A 21 7.06 -6.53 7.33
N THR A 22 7.65 -5.68 8.16
CA THR A 22 6.97 -5.07 9.32
C THR A 22 6.49 -3.70 8.89
N PHE A 23 5.17 -3.44 8.97
CA PHE A 23 4.55 -2.30 8.29
C PHE A 23 5.13 -0.94 8.69
N HIS A 24 5.40 -0.71 9.98
CA HIS A 24 5.97 0.55 10.46
C HIS A 24 7.44 0.74 10.07
N GLU A 25 8.20 -0.34 9.97
CA GLU A 25 9.59 -0.30 9.50
C GLU A 25 9.64 -0.05 7.98
N TRP A 26 8.73 -0.68 7.24
CA TRP A 26 8.61 -0.50 5.80
C TRP A 26 8.20 0.92 5.42
N ILE A 27 7.23 1.54 6.11
CA ILE A 27 6.82 2.92 5.83
C ILE A 27 7.92 3.93 6.19
N GLY A 28 8.62 3.75 7.32
CA GLY A 28 9.63 4.71 7.80
C GLY A 28 9.08 6.14 7.89
N ASP A 29 9.85 7.13 7.42
CA ASP A 29 9.47 8.56 7.42
C ASP A 29 8.66 8.98 6.18
N SER A 30 8.10 8.03 5.42
CA SER A 30 7.30 8.30 4.21
C SER A 30 5.79 8.25 4.48
N TRP A 31 5.00 8.84 3.60
CA TRP A 31 3.57 8.54 3.55
C TRP A 31 3.34 7.14 2.98
N ALA A 32 2.23 6.50 3.33
CA ALA A 32 1.82 5.23 2.71
C ALA A 32 0.35 5.24 2.34
N ILE A 33 0.04 4.61 1.21
CA ILE A 33 -1.32 4.25 0.82
C ILE A 33 -1.40 2.73 0.85
N LEU A 34 -2.15 2.19 1.82
CA LEU A 34 -2.49 0.77 1.84
C LEU A 34 -3.86 0.60 1.19
N PHE A 35 -3.92 -0.09 0.05
CA PHE A 35 -5.15 -0.39 -0.66
C PHE A 35 -5.29 -1.90 -0.84
N SER A 36 -6.53 -2.36 -0.94
CA SER A 36 -6.86 -3.76 -1.16
C SER A 36 -7.78 -3.90 -2.35
N HIS A 37 -7.76 -5.08 -2.94
CA HIS A 37 -8.68 -5.49 -4.00
C HIS A 37 -9.34 -6.83 -3.61
N PRO A 38 -10.55 -7.12 -4.12
CA PRO A 38 -11.26 -8.34 -3.74
C PRO A 38 -10.55 -9.64 -4.15
N LYS A 39 -9.95 -9.66 -5.34
CA LYS A 39 -9.30 -10.86 -5.91
C LYS A 39 -8.45 -10.55 -7.14
N ASP A 40 -7.34 -11.25 -7.28
CA ASP A 40 -6.51 -11.29 -8.48
C ASP A 40 -7.29 -11.75 -9.72
N TYR A 41 -6.81 -11.36 -10.90
CA TYR A 41 -7.35 -11.75 -12.21
C TYR A 41 -8.81 -11.34 -12.43
N THR A 42 -9.23 -10.21 -11.85
CA THR A 42 -10.53 -9.59 -12.09
C THR A 42 -10.34 -8.27 -12.84
N PRO A 43 -11.21 -7.94 -13.82
CA PRO A 43 -10.91 -6.91 -14.81
C PRO A 43 -10.70 -5.51 -14.20
N VAL A 44 -11.51 -5.14 -13.21
CA VAL A 44 -11.40 -3.84 -12.55
C VAL A 44 -10.12 -3.74 -11.73
N CYS A 45 -9.81 -4.75 -10.91
CA CYS A 45 -8.62 -4.74 -10.07
C CYS A 45 -7.34 -4.66 -10.89
N THR A 46 -7.28 -5.34 -12.04
CA THR A 46 -6.14 -5.23 -12.96
C THR A 46 -5.97 -3.81 -13.50
N THR A 47 -7.06 -3.11 -13.83
CA THR A 47 -6.99 -1.72 -14.27
C THR A 47 -6.58 -0.76 -13.15
N GLU A 48 -7.03 -1.00 -11.92
CA GLU A 48 -6.68 -0.19 -10.75
C GLU A 48 -5.18 -0.31 -10.41
N PHE A 49 -4.66 -1.54 -10.31
CA PHE A 49 -3.22 -1.77 -10.10
C PHE A 49 -2.38 -1.21 -11.25
N GLY A 50 -2.84 -1.36 -12.49
CA GLY A 50 -2.18 -0.77 -13.65
C GLY A 50 -2.12 0.76 -13.60
N ALA A 51 -3.14 1.42 -13.07
CA ALA A 51 -3.14 2.87 -12.88
C ALA A 51 -2.17 3.30 -11.77
N VAL A 52 -2.14 2.60 -10.64
CA VAL A 52 -1.20 2.86 -9.53
C VAL A 52 0.25 2.73 -10.01
N ALA A 53 0.56 1.65 -10.74
CA ALA A 53 1.89 1.40 -11.28
C ALA A 53 2.36 2.49 -12.26
N ARG A 54 1.45 3.00 -13.12
CA ARG A 54 1.76 4.11 -14.05
C ARG A 54 2.10 5.42 -13.34
N LEU A 55 1.68 5.59 -12.08
CA LEU A 55 1.89 6.80 -11.29
C LEU A 55 3.12 6.72 -10.35
N THR A 56 3.99 5.71 -10.51
CA THR A 56 5.18 5.48 -9.66
C THR A 56 6.02 6.73 -9.40
N GLU A 57 6.29 7.52 -10.43
CA GLU A 57 7.08 8.76 -10.31
C GLU A 57 6.37 9.82 -9.46
N GLU A 58 5.03 9.91 -9.58
CA GLU A 58 4.22 10.86 -8.81
C GLU A 58 4.18 10.49 -7.31
N TRP A 59 4.17 9.20 -6.98
CA TRP A 59 4.25 8.74 -5.58
C TRP A 59 5.61 9.08 -4.97
N THR A 60 6.68 8.77 -5.71
CA THR A 60 8.06 9.04 -5.28
C THR A 60 8.30 10.53 -5.06
N LYS A 61 7.82 11.38 -5.98
CA LYS A 61 7.89 12.85 -5.86
C LYS A 61 7.23 13.40 -4.58
N ARG A 62 6.26 12.67 -4.02
CA ARG A 62 5.52 13.06 -2.80
C ARG A 62 5.99 12.31 -1.55
N ASN A 63 7.11 11.59 -1.61
CA ASN A 63 7.59 10.75 -0.52
C ASN A 63 6.48 9.79 -0.04
N THR A 64 5.80 9.12 -0.97
CA THR A 64 4.69 8.21 -0.71
C THR A 64 5.01 6.81 -1.23
N LYS A 65 4.82 5.80 -0.38
CA LYS A 65 4.88 4.38 -0.73
C LYS A 65 3.49 3.83 -1.03
N VAL A 66 3.41 2.97 -2.04
CA VAL A 66 2.21 2.28 -2.50
C VAL A 66 2.51 0.80 -2.67
#